data_AF-D3SUF6-F1
#
_entry.id   AF-D3SUF6-F1
#
_cell.length_a   1.000
_cell.length_b   1.000
_cell.length_c   1.000
_cell.angle_alpha   90.00
_cell.angle_beta   90.00
_cell.angle_gamma   90.00
#
_symmetry.space_group_name_H-M   'P 1'
#
loop_
_entity.id
_entity.type
_entity.pdbx_description
1 polymer ?
#
loop_
_entity_poly.entity_id
_entity_poly.type
_entity_poly.pdbx_seq_one_letter_code
_entity_poly.pdbx_strand_id
1 'polypeptide(L)'
;MLTTEAYTLDEAIDELTDQIDALEAALTELDSGTDEYTYTQGRRNRLRYYKDGLEWQRDEEGWSPDAEIELGAMTAAEEALMHREMPSNVEKKERRNWFVAASTAAAPYHSGGLSETFTDVGQCHPAFVDWAEAKANALGVPGVSGNRSEGESGSTNSSSSPSPME
;
A
#
# COMPACT_ATOMS: atom_id res chain seq x y z
N MET A 1 -18.20 5.06 9.16
CA MET A 1 -17.35 3.91 9.50
C MET A 1 -16.40 3.77 8.33
N LEU A 2 -15.09 3.79 8.60
CA LEU A 2 -14.07 3.62 7.58
C LEU A 2 -14.30 2.27 6.88
N THR A 3 -14.14 2.22 5.56
CA THR A 3 -13.87 0.94 4.90
C THR A 3 -12.43 0.61 5.22
N THR A 4 -12.23 -0.38 6.08
CA THR A 4 -10.91 -0.79 6.56
C THR A 4 -10.45 -2.10 5.94
N GLU A 5 -9.14 -2.27 5.89
CA GLU A 5 -8.47 -3.53 5.57
C GLU A 5 -7.35 -3.76 6.59
N ALA A 6 -7.26 -4.99 7.09
CA ALA A 6 -6.26 -5.40 8.05
C ALA A 6 -5.12 -6.13 7.32
N TYR A 7 -3.89 -5.82 7.74
CA TYR A 7 -2.67 -6.40 7.23
C TYR A 7 -1.84 -6.89 8.42
N THR A 8 -1.28 -8.09 8.35
CA THR A 8 -0.19 -8.45 9.27
C THR A 8 1.15 -8.02 8.69
N LEU A 9 2.13 -7.79 9.57
CA LEU A 9 3.45 -7.32 9.16
C LEU A 9 4.15 -8.33 8.24
N ASP A 10 4.11 -9.62 8.57
CA ASP A 10 4.75 -10.67 7.76
C ASP A 10 4.03 -10.88 6.42
N GLU A 11 2.69 -10.92 6.40
CA GLU A 11 1.94 -11.03 5.13
C GLU A 11 2.22 -9.83 4.20
N ALA A 12 2.37 -8.63 4.74
CA ALA A 12 2.71 -7.45 3.96
C ALA A 12 4.13 -7.53 3.38
N ILE A 13 5.09 -8.09 4.14
CA ILE A 13 6.47 -8.33 3.68
C ILE A 13 6.49 -9.39 2.59
N ASP A 14 5.74 -10.48 2.75
CA ASP A 14 5.63 -11.56 1.77
C ASP A 14 4.97 -11.06 0.47
N GLU A 15 3.86 -10.31 0.57
CA GLU A 15 3.18 -9.71 -0.59
C GLU A 15 4.13 -8.80 -1.39
N LEU A 16 4.94 -7.99 -0.70
CA LEU A 16 5.93 -7.13 -1.36
C LEU A 16 7.05 -7.95 -1.98
N THR A 17 7.51 -9.02 -1.33
CA THR A 17 8.55 -9.91 -1.85
C THR A 17 8.10 -10.56 -3.16
N ASP A 18 6.90 -11.14 -3.18
CA ASP A 18 6.32 -11.75 -4.38
C ASP A 18 6.19 -10.75 -5.53
N GLN A 19 5.74 -9.52 -5.24
CA GLN A 19 5.63 -8.47 -6.26
C GLN A 19 7.00 -7.99 -6.76
N ILE A 20 8.00 -7.91 -5.90
CA ILE A 20 9.38 -7.55 -6.29
C ILE A 20 9.93 -8.63 -7.21
N ASP A 21 9.79 -9.90 -6.87
CA ASP A 21 10.28 -11.03 -7.67
C ASP A 21 9.60 -11.07 -9.04
N ALA A 22 8.30 -10.82 -9.12
CA ALA A 22 7.58 -10.73 -10.38
C ALA A 22 8.08 -9.57 -11.27
N LEU A 23 8.36 -8.39 -10.68
CA LEU A 23 8.91 -7.25 -11.42
C LEU A 23 10.35 -7.49 -11.85
N GLU A 24 11.14 -8.23 -11.06
CA GLU A 24 12.50 -8.61 -11.44
C GLU A 24 12.52 -9.57 -12.62
N ALA A 25 11.64 -10.56 -12.62
CA ALA A 25 11.43 -11.44 -13.78
C ALA A 25 10.95 -10.66 -15.01
N ALA A 26 10.08 -9.66 -14.85
CA ALA A 26 9.67 -8.81 -15.97
C ALA A 26 10.84 -7.96 -16.51
N LEU A 27 11.69 -7.42 -15.63
CA LEU A 27 12.84 -6.60 -16.01
C LEU A 27 13.91 -7.39 -16.79
N THR A 28 14.03 -8.70 -16.59
CA THR A 28 14.99 -9.51 -17.37
C THR A 28 14.56 -9.68 -18.83
N GLU A 29 13.26 -9.59 -19.11
CA GLU A 29 12.69 -9.71 -20.46
C GLU A 29 12.58 -8.35 -21.19
N LEU A 30 12.59 -7.24 -20.45
CA LEU A 30 12.45 -5.90 -21.00
C LEU A 30 13.78 -5.31 -21.48
N ASP A 31 13.73 -4.54 -22.57
CA ASP A 31 14.87 -3.75 -23.03
C ASP A 31 15.12 -2.56 -22.11
N SER A 32 16.30 -2.51 -21.50
CA SER A 32 16.76 -1.45 -20.58
C SER A 32 16.70 -0.03 -21.12
N GLY A 33 16.66 0.16 -22.44
CA GLY A 33 16.54 1.47 -23.09
C GLY A 33 15.11 2.00 -23.18
N THR A 34 14.11 1.25 -22.72
CA THR A 34 12.69 1.59 -22.88
C THR A 34 12.10 2.31 -21.66
N ASP A 35 11.05 3.10 -21.92
CA ASP A 35 10.25 3.74 -20.88
C ASP A 35 9.59 2.70 -19.96
N GLU A 36 9.18 1.55 -20.52
CA GLU A 36 8.57 0.45 -19.78
C GLU A 36 9.54 -0.19 -18.78
N TYR A 37 10.80 -0.39 -19.18
CA TYR A 37 11.84 -0.84 -18.25
C TYR A 37 12.05 0.18 -17.12
N THR A 38 12.16 1.47 -17.45
CA THR A 38 12.35 2.54 -16.46
C THR A 38 11.18 2.60 -15.47
N TYR A 39 9.95 2.49 -15.96
CA TYR A 39 8.74 2.45 -15.13
C TYR A 39 8.73 1.22 -14.21
N THR A 40 8.99 0.03 -14.76
CA THR A 40 9.02 -1.24 -14.02
C THR A 40 10.11 -1.24 -12.95
N GLN A 41 11.29 -0.72 -13.28
CA GLN A 41 12.40 -0.54 -12.35
C GLN A 41 12.06 0.44 -11.22
N GLY A 42 11.40 1.56 -11.57
CA GLY A 42 10.91 2.53 -10.59
C GLY A 42 9.90 1.91 -9.62
N ARG A 43 8.96 1.10 -10.14
CA ARG A 43 7.99 0.36 -9.31
C ARG A 43 8.70 -0.63 -8.38
N ARG A 44 9.63 -1.43 -8.88
CA ARG A 44 10.42 -2.38 -8.06
C ARG A 44 11.18 -1.66 -6.94
N ASN A 45 11.86 -0.57 -7.25
CA ASN A 45 12.60 0.21 -6.25
C ASN A 45 11.69 0.74 -5.15
N ARG A 46 10.48 1.19 -5.51
CA ARG A 46 9.48 1.65 -4.55
C ARG A 46 8.99 0.51 -3.64
N LEU A 47 8.73 -0.68 -4.18
CA LEU A 47 8.31 -1.83 -3.38
C LEU A 47 9.42 -2.29 -2.43
N ARG A 48 10.67 -2.31 -2.89
CA ARG A 48 11.83 -2.60 -2.02
C ARG A 48 11.93 -1.60 -0.86
N TYR A 49 11.78 -0.31 -1.15
CA TYR A 49 11.77 0.72 -0.12
C TYR A 49 10.69 0.43 0.95
N TYR A 50 9.48 0.05 0.53
CA TYR A 50 8.41 -0.32 1.46
C TYR A 50 8.75 -1.55 2.29
N LYS A 51 9.28 -2.59 1.65
CA LYS A 51 9.71 -3.82 2.32
C LYS A 51 10.76 -3.51 3.40
N ASP A 52 11.79 -2.72 3.06
CA ASP A 52 12.83 -2.30 4.01
C ASP A 52 12.22 -1.59 5.23
N GLY A 53 11.16 -0.80 5.03
CA GLY A 53 10.45 -0.13 6.12
C GLY A 53 9.69 -1.08 7.05
N LEU A 54 9.02 -2.07 6.49
CA LEU A 54 8.29 -3.08 7.28
C LEU A 54 9.26 -3.99 8.04
N GLU A 55 10.34 -4.42 7.39
CA GLU A 55 11.41 -5.21 8.02
C GLU A 55 12.08 -4.42 9.14
N TRP A 56 12.32 -3.12 8.97
CA TRP A 56 12.86 -2.28 10.06
C TRP A 56 11.93 -2.26 11.28
N GLN A 57 10.61 -2.14 11.08
CA GLN A 57 9.66 -2.16 12.21
C GLN A 57 9.65 -3.52 12.93
N ARG A 58 9.76 -4.62 12.18
CA ARG A 58 9.83 -5.96 12.75
C ARG A 58 11.12 -6.17 13.54
N ASP A 59 12.25 -5.81 12.93
CA ASP A 59 13.57 -6.26 13.36
C ASP A 59 14.24 -5.27 14.34
N GLU A 60 14.02 -3.96 14.17
CA GLU A 60 14.64 -2.91 15.00
C GLU A 60 13.69 -2.36 16.06
N GLU A 61 12.45 -2.03 15.70
CA GLU A 61 11.43 -1.58 16.67
C GLU A 61 10.85 -2.78 17.46
N GLY A 62 11.05 -4.00 16.97
CA GLY A 62 10.68 -5.24 17.64
C GLY A 62 9.19 -5.55 17.58
N TRP A 63 8.49 -5.10 16.55
CA TRP A 63 7.09 -5.47 16.35
C TRP A 63 6.97 -6.97 16.05
N SER A 64 5.90 -7.58 16.57
CA SER A 64 5.59 -8.98 16.25
C SER A 64 5.41 -9.16 14.74
N PRO A 65 5.84 -10.29 14.15
CA PRO A 65 5.50 -10.62 12.76
C PRO A 65 3.99 -10.63 12.51
N ASP A 66 3.21 -11.05 13.52
CA ASP A 66 1.73 -11.05 13.50
C ASP A 66 1.13 -9.70 13.92
N ALA A 67 1.93 -8.62 14.00
CA ALA A 67 1.41 -7.31 14.35
C ALA A 67 0.40 -6.86 13.29
N GLU A 68 -0.84 -6.61 13.72
CA GLU A 68 -1.92 -6.18 12.86
C GLU A 68 -1.89 -4.67 12.65
N ILE A 69 -1.99 -4.25 11.40
CA ILE A 69 -2.17 -2.86 10.96
C ILE A 69 -3.49 -2.79 10.20
N GLU A 70 -4.49 -2.15 10.80
CA GLU A 70 -5.80 -1.89 10.20
C GLU A 70 -5.84 -0.45 9.67
N LEU A 71 -5.95 -0.31 8.34
CA LEU A 71 -5.98 0.96 7.63
C LEU A 71 -7.33 1.16 6.95
N GLY A 72 -7.83 2.39 6.99
CA GLY A 72 -9.07 2.81 6.36
C GLY A 72 -8.87 3.74 5.18
N ALA A 73 -9.82 3.72 4.24
CA ALA A 73 -9.95 4.78 3.24
C ALA A 73 -10.27 6.11 3.93
N MET A 74 -9.47 7.15 3.69
CA MET A 74 -9.75 8.48 4.22
C MET A 74 -11.13 8.97 3.77
N THR A 75 -12.07 9.16 4.70
CA THR A 75 -13.36 9.80 4.39
C THR A 75 -13.32 11.29 4.71
N ALA A 76 -14.31 12.04 4.22
CA ALA A 76 -14.45 13.47 4.50
C ALA A 76 -14.54 13.79 6.01
N ALA A 77 -15.00 12.85 6.84
CA ALA A 77 -15.06 13.04 8.28
C ALA A 77 -13.65 12.99 8.91
N GLU A 78 -12.85 11.97 8.58
CA GLU A 78 -11.47 11.84 9.05
C GLU A 78 -10.58 12.95 8.48
N GLU A 79 -10.79 13.35 7.22
CA GLU A 79 -10.10 14.49 6.62
C GLU A 79 -10.41 15.80 7.36
N ALA A 80 -11.69 16.03 7.74
CA ALA A 80 -12.08 17.20 8.52
C ALA A 80 -11.48 17.18 9.93
N LEU A 81 -11.39 16.01 10.57
CA LEU A 81 -10.74 15.85 11.88
C LEU A 81 -9.24 16.12 11.78
N MET A 82 -8.57 15.56 10.76
CA MET A 82 -7.17 15.82 10.44
C MET A 82 -6.92 17.31 10.27
N HIS A 83 -7.70 18.00 9.43
CA HIS A 83 -7.53 19.43 9.21
C HIS A 83 -7.81 20.30 10.44
N ARG A 84 -8.63 19.82 11.38
CA ARG A 84 -8.90 20.51 12.65
C ARG A 84 -7.73 20.43 13.62
N GLU A 85 -7.03 19.30 13.66
CA GLU A 85 -5.91 19.07 14.59
C GLU A 85 -4.55 19.45 13.99
N MET A 86 -4.40 19.31 12.68
CA MET A 86 -3.18 19.62 11.94
C MET A 86 -2.90 21.14 11.91
N PRO A 87 -1.67 21.57 12.21
CA PRO A 87 -1.26 22.96 12.02
C PRO A 87 -1.44 23.45 10.58
N SER A 88 -1.71 24.74 10.39
CA SER A 88 -2.01 25.31 9.06
C SER A 88 -0.82 25.30 8.08
N ASN A 89 0.41 25.15 8.59
CA ASN A 89 1.67 25.27 7.83
C ASN A 89 2.53 24.00 7.90
N VAL A 90 1.93 22.82 7.95
CA VAL A 90 2.70 21.57 7.98
C VAL A 90 3.39 21.28 6.65
N GLU A 91 4.59 20.73 6.73
CA GLU A 91 5.33 20.23 5.57
C GLU A 91 4.71 18.94 5.03
N LYS A 92 5.12 18.54 3.82
CA LYS A 92 4.56 17.35 3.15
C LYS A 92 4.73 16.07 3.97
N LYS A 93 5.89 15.87 4.61
CA LYS A 93 6.17 14.69 5.43
C LYS A 93 5.26 14.65 6.67
N GLU A 94 5.10 15.80 7.33
CA GLU A 94 4.25 15.90 8.50
C GLU A 94 2.77 15.67 8.13
N ARG A 95 2.31 16.25 7.01
CA ARG A 95 0.96 15.98 6.49
C ARG A 95 0.72 14.50 6.22
N ARG A 96 1.71 13.78 5.73
CA ARG A 96 1.63 12.32 5.53
C ARG A 96 1.44 11.58 6.86
N ASN A 97 2.17 11.97 7.91
CA ASN A 97 2.00 11.35 9.22
C ASN A 97 0.58 11.60 9.75
N TRP A 98 0.04 12.81 9.58
CA TRP A 98 -1.35 13.13 9.92
C TRP A 98 -2.35 12.28 9.12
N PHE A 99 -2.10 12.10 7.83
CA PHE A 99 -2.93 11.25 6.97
C PHE A 99 -2.93 9.79 7.44
N VAL A 100 -1.76 9.23 7.71
CA VAL A 100 -1.64 7.84 8.18
C VAL A 100 -2.29 7.68 9.56
N ALA A 101 -2.06 8.61 10.49
CA ALA A 101 -2.71 8.58 11.80
C ALA A 101 -4.24 8.62 11.69
N ALA A 102 -4.80 9.50 10.85
CA ALA A 102 -6.24 9.60 10.64
C ALA A 102 -6.83 8.39 9.88
N SER A 103 -6.02 7.71 9.08
CA SER A 103 -6.42 6.49 8.35
C SER A 103 -6.22 5.22 9.17
N THR A 104 -5.58 5.28 10.33
CA THR A 104 -5.30 4.09 11.15
C THR A 104 -6.48 3.81 12.08
N ALA A 105 -7.04 2.61 11.98
CA ALA A 105 -8.07 2.14 12.90
C ALA A 105 -7.46 1.36 14.08
N ALA A 106 -6.43 0.56 13.80
CA ALA A 106 -5.67 -0.19 14.79
C ALA A 106 -4.23 -0.43 14.28
N ALA A 107 -3.24 -0.27 15.15
CA ALA A 107 -1.84 -0.60 14.86
C ALA A 107 -1.02 -0.59 16.16
N PRO A 108 0.22 -1.13 16.18
CA PRO A 108 1.09 -1.06 17.34
C PRO A 108 1.42 0.38 17.81
N TYR A 109 1.39 1.35 16.90
CA TYR A 109 1.59 2.77 17.16
C TYR A 109 0.28 3.54 17.39
N HIS A 110 -0.88 2.87 17.39
CA HIS A 110 -2.15 3.54 17.57
C HIS A 110 -2.42 3.80 19.06
N SER A 111 -2.12 5.02 19.49
CA SER A 111 -2.31 5.49 20.86
C SER A 111 -3.54 6.38 20.95
N GLY A 112 -4.70 5.80 21.28
CA GLY A 112 -5.90 6.52 21.73
C GLY A 112 -6.45 7.57 20.74
N GLY A 113 -5.94 8.80 20.83
CA GLY A 113 -6.35 9.94 20.02
C GLY A 113 -5.49 10.18 18.76
N LEU A 114 -6.01 11.02 17.85
CA LEU A 114 -5.36 11.32 16.58
C LEU A 114 -3.98 12.00 16.74
N SER A 115 -3.88 13.00 17.62
CA SER A 115 -2.61 13.70 17.88
C SER A 115 -1.54 12.81 18.55
N GLU A 116 -1.96 11.88 19.41
CA GLU A 116 -1.06 10.90 20.04
C GLU A 116 -0.58 9.88 18.98
N THR A 117 -1.52 9.32 18.21
CA THR A 117 -1.22 8.43 17.08
C THR A 117 -0.30 9.11 16.05
N PHE A 118 -0.52 10.38 15.73
CA PHE A 118 0.38 11.15 14.86
C PHE A 118 1.82 11.20 15.39
N THR A 119 1.99 11.40 16.70
CA THR A 119 3.30 11.47 17.34
C THR A 119 4.03 10.12 17.22
N ASP A 120 3.30 9.03 17.42
CA ASP A 120 3.82 7.67 17.34
C ASP A 120 4.10 7.23 15.89
N VAL A 121 3.27 7.63 14.92
CA VAL A 121 3.58 7.53 13.48
C VAL A 121 4.87 8.29 13.15
N GLY A 122 5.12 9.42 13.83
CA GLY A 122 6.36 10.19 13.67
C GLY A 122 7.63 9.44 14.10
N GLN A 123 7.52 8.40 14.93
CA GLN A 123 8.63 7.53 15.33
C GLN A 123 8.83 6.35 14.38
N CYS A 124 7.83 6.02 13.56
CA CYS A 124 7.90 4.92 12.62
C CYS A 124 8.92 5.18 11.49
N HIS A 125 9.47 4.10 10.94
CA HIS A 125 10.38 4.21 9.79
C HIS A 125 9.69 4.93 8.62
N PRO A 126 10.32 5.90 7.94
CA PRO A 126 9.66 6.68 6.88
C PRO A 126 9.08 5.81 5.76
N ALA A 127 9.76 4.72 5.41
CA ALA A 127 9.28 3.82 4.36
C ALA A 127 8.04 3.01 4.77
N PHE A 128 7.89 2.70 6.06
CA PHE A 128 6.67 2.12 6.60
C PHE A 128 5.49 3.10 6.47
N VAL A 129 5.72 4.37 6.83
CA VAL A 129 4.68 5.41 6.72
C VAL A 129 4.25 5.60 5.26
N ASP A 130 5.19 5.56 4.31
CA ASP A 130 4.87 5.67 2.88
C ASP A 130 4.13 4.43 2.34
N TRP A 131 4.38 3.25 2.91
CA TRP A 131 3.61 2.05 2.63
C TRP A 131 2.17 2.16 3.16
N ALA A 132 2.00 2.60 4.41
CA ALA A 132 0.69 2.78 5.03
C ALA A 132 -0.15 3.83 4.29
N GLU A 133 0.46 4.95 3.89
CA GLU A 133 -0.17 5.95 3.03
C GLU A 133 -0.63 5.33 1.69
N ALA A 134 0.20 4.48 1.07
CA ALA A 134 -0.15 3.85 -0.19
C ALA A 134 -1.34 2.87 -0.07
N LYS A 135 -1.37 2.05 0.99
CA LYS A 135 -2.48 1.12 1.26
C LYS A 135 -3.78 1.87 1.57
N ALA A 136 -3.74 2.87 2.46
CA ALA A 136 -4.91 3.69 2.77
C ALA A 136 -5.47 4.46 1.54
N ASN A 137 -4.58 4.99 0.68
CA ASN A 137 -5.03 5.63 -0.56
C ASN A 137 -5.66 4.64 -1.55
N ALA A 138 -5.14 3.41 -1.66
CA ALA A 138 -5.69 2.40 -2.55
C ALA A 138 -7.15 2.05 -2.21
N LEU A 139 -7.49 2.02 -0.91
CA LEU A 139 -8.86 1.79 -0.43
C LEU A 139 -9.84 2.89 -0.84
N GLY A 140 -9.36 4.13 -1.02
CA GLY A 140 -10.17 5.28 -1.42
C GLY A 140 -10.46 5.37 -2.92
N VAL A 141 -9.75 4.60 -3.76
CA VAL A 141 -9.92 4.63 -5.22
C VAL A 141 -10.90 3.54 -5.67
N PRO A 142 -12.07 3.90 -6.26
CA PRO A 142 -13.02 2.90 -6.78
C PRO A 142 -12.36 2.01 -7.83
N GLY A 143 -12.33 0.70 -7.59
CA GLY A 143 -11.77 -0.29 -8.52
C GLY A 143 -10.31 -0.69 -8.26
N VAL A 144 -9.65 -0.14 -7.23
CA VAL A 144 -8.32 -0.59 -6.74
C VAL A 144 -8.50 -1.39 -5.45
N SER A 145 -9.48 -2.30 -5.46
CA SER A 145 -9.71 -3.23 -4.34
C SER A 145 -8.68 -4.36 -4.41
N GLY A 146 -7.53 -4.16 -3.78
CA GLY A 146 -6.49 -5.16 -3.65
C GLY A 146 -5.74 -5.43 -4.96
N ASN A 147 -4.43 -5.59 -4.87
CA ASN A 147 -3.64 -6.22 -5.93
C ASN A 147 -3.96 -7.74 -5.99
N ARG A 148 -5.24 -8.09 -5.97
CA ARG A 148 -5.72 -9.45 -6.18
C ARG A 148 -5.50 -9.73 -7.65
N SER A 149 -4.36 -10.32 -7.96
CA SER A 149 -4.27 -11.22 -9.10
C SER A 149 -5.23 -12.37 -8.83
N GLU A 150 -6.52 -12.14 -9.08
CA GLU A 150 -7.46 -13.22 -9.35
C GLU A 150 -6.99 -13.83 -10.67
N GLY A 151 -6.22 -14.91 -10.54
CA GLY A 151 -6.02 -15.84 -11.63
C GLY A 151 -7.37 -16.41 -12.03
N GLU A 152 -8.05 -15.76 -12.97
CA GLU A 152 -9.22 -16.35 -13.63
C GLU A 152 -8.84 -16.76 -15.06
N SER A 153 -8.61 -18.07 -15.14
CA SER A 153 -8.55 -18.95 -16.29
C SER A 153 -9.18 -18.41 -17.58
N GLY A 154 -8.39 -18.44 -18.66
CA GLY A 154 -8.89 -18.18 -20.00
C GLY A 154 -10.10 -19.06 -20.34
N SER A 155 -11.18 -18.41 -20.75
CA SER A 155 -12.15 -19.01 -21.66
C SER A 155 -11.96 -18.39 -23.04
N THR A 156 -11.11 -19.03 -23.83
CA THR A 156 -11.05 -18.84 -25.28
C THR A 156 -12.33 -19.43 -25.86
N ASN A 157 -13.37 -18.62 -26.02
CA ASN A 157 -14.55 -19.04 -26.77
C ASN A 157 -14.24 -18.87 -28.27
N SER A 158 -13.58 -19.87 -28.85
CA SER A 158 -13.50 -20.05 -30.29
C SER A 158 -14.88 -20.44 -30.81
N SER A 159 -15.65 -19.47 -31.32
CA SER A 159 -16.78 -19.76 -32.20
C SER A 159 -16.44 -19.30 -33.61
N SER A 160 -15.70 -20.16 -34.31
CA SER A 160 -15.53 -20.09 -35.75
C SER A 160 -16.90 -20.24 -36.43
N SER A 161 -17.24 -19.27 -37.28
CA SER A 161 -18.37 -19.31 -38.19
C SER A 161 -18.37 -20.59 -39.04
N PRO A 162 -19.53 -21.24 -39.22
CA PRO A 162 -19.80 -22.02 -40.40
C PRO A 162 -20.75 -21.23 -41.30
N SER A 163 -20.23 -20.64 -42.36
CA SER A 163 -21.01 -20.43 -43.58
C SER A 163 -21.22 -21.79 -44.26
N PRO A 164 -22.42 -22.07 -44.79
CA PRO A 164 -22.50 -22.89 -45.99
C PRO A 164 -23.21 -22.16 -47.12
N MET A 165 -22.57 -22.24 -48.29
CA MET A 165 -23.16 -22.06 -49.61
C MET A 165 -24.22 -23.14 -49.85
N GLU A 166 -25.38 -22.77 -50.40
CA GLU A 166 -25.85 -23.05 -51.77
C GLU A 166 -27.25 -22.46 -51.98
#